data_AF-A0A1Y3EGM9-F1
#
_entry.id   AF-A0A1Y3EGM9-F1
#
_cell.length_a   1.000
_cell.length_b   1.000
_cell.length_c   1.000
_cell.angle_alpha   90.00
_cell.angle_beta   90.00
_cell.angle_gamma   90.00
#
_symmetry.space_group_name_H-M   'P 1'
#
loop_
_entity.id
_entity.type
_entity.pdbx_description
1 polymer ?
#
loop_
_entity_poly.entity_id
_entity_poly.type
_entity_poly.pdbx_seq_one_letter_code
_entity_poly.pdbx_strand_id
1 'polypeptide(L)'
;LTCSYAKKSFNEQKNRFKTVVAYDRNRVILAPLLGHEDATYINASLVRGYFYSYILTQDPLSNTRWDFWRMVLEHGVASIVMLTGEEFLDQDEMYWPSELNSSICFGDKPAVTVQLLCEEQSAHYSQRKFKITNTK
;
A
#
# COMPACT_ATOMS: atom_id res chain seq x y z
N LEU A 1 -16.75 14.39 -10.98
CA LEU A 1 -15.47 13.99 -10.35
C LEU A 1 -14.60 13.36 -11.43
N THR A 2 -13.33 13.74 -11.57
CA THR A 2 -12.44 13.22 -12.61
C THR A 2 -11.50 12.16 -12.04
N CYS A 3 -11.04 11.23 -12.89
CA CYS A 3 -10.06 10.19 -12.57
C CYS A 3 -8.96 10.16 -13.65
N SER A 4 -8.56 11.33 -14.14
CA SER A 4 -7.64 11.48 -15.28
C SER A 4 -6.26 10.87 -14.99
N TYR A 5 -5.78 10.93 -13.74
CA TYR A 5 -4.49 10.34 -13.35
C TYR A 5 -4.56 8.81 -13.31
N ALA A 6 -5.62 8.26 -12.74
CA ALA A 6 -5.80 6.81 -12.66
C ALA A 6 -5.95 6.14 -14.04
N LYS A 7 -6.47 6.88 -15.02
CA LYS A 7 -6.71 6.42 -16.40
C LYS A 7 -5.54 6.69 -17.36
N LYS A 8 -4.39 7.16 -16.87
CA LYS A 8 -3.18 7.24 -17.71
C LYS A 8 -2.73 5.83 -18.05
N SER A 9 -2.28 5.62 -19.29
CA SER A 9 -1.87 4.29 -19.80
C SER A 9 -0.91 3.55 -18.87
N PHE A 10 0.09 4.24 -18.31
CA PHE A 10 1.08 3.65 -17.40
C PHE A 10 0.57 3.42 -15.96
N ASN A 11 -0.57 4.02 -15.58
CA ASN A 11 -1.19 3.85 -14.26
C ASN A 11 -2.30 2.80 -14.27
N GLU A 12 -2.86 2.44 -15.43
CA GLU A 12 -3.96 1.47 -15.52
C GLU A 12 -3.58 0.13 -14.88
N GLN A 13 -2.34 -0.31 -15.08
CA GLN A 13 -1.78 -1.55 -14.53
C GLN A 13 -1.54 -1.51 -13.01
N LYS A 14 -1.71 -0.36 -12.36
CA LYS A 14 -1.64 -0.20 -10.90
C LYS A 14 -3.04 -0.25 -10.25
N ASN A 15 -4.10 -0.38 -11.05
CA ASN A 15 -5.48 -0.46 -10.57
C ASN A 15 -5.95 -1.92 -10.61
N ARG A 16 -6.43 -2.45 -9.48
CA ARG A 16 -7.03 -3.79 -9.40
C ARG A 16 -8.28 -3.89 -10.28
N PHE A 17 -9.08 -2.83 -10.32
CA PHE A 17 -10.25 -2.73 -11.20
C PHE A 17 -10.24 -1.40 -11.96
N LYS A 18 -10.44 -1.46 -13.28
CA LYS A 18 -10.49 -0.26 -14.14
C LYS A 18 -11.63 0.70 -13.79
N THR A 19 -12.68 0.20 -13.15
CA THR A 19 -13.87 0.96 -12.77
C THR A 19 -13.81 1.50 -11.33
N VAL A 20 -12.92 0.97 -10.49
CA VAL A 20 -12.78 1.36 -9.08
C VAL A 20 -11.42 2.03 -8.90
N VAL A 21 -11.39 3.34 -9.16
CA VAL A 21 -10.16 4.13 -9.16
C VAL A 21 -10.30 5.41 -8.34
N ALA A 22 -9.18 5.88 -7.78
CA ALA A 22 -9.11 7.12 -7.04
C ALA A 22 -9.54 8.35 -7.87
N TYR A 23 -10.28 9.26 -7.25
CA TYR A 23 -10.60 10.54 -7.86
C TYR A 23 -9.43 11.50 -7.77
N ASP A 24 -9.23 12.32 -8.80
CA ASP A 24 -8.10 13.26 -8.89
C ASP A 24 -8.04 14.23 -7.71
N ARG A 25 -9.21 14.64 -7.18
CA ARG A 25 -9.33 15.64 -6.11
C ARG A 25 -8.75 15.21 -4.75
N ASN A 26 -8.71 13.91 -4.48
CA ASN A 26 -8.34 13.38 -3.17
C ASN A 26 -7.51 12.11 -3.25
N ARG A 27 -6.93 11.81 -4.42
CA ARG A 27 -5.95 10.73 -4.54
C ARG A 27 -4.75 11.01 -3.64
N VAL A 28 -4.15 9.95 -3.13
CA VAL A 28 -2.81 10.02 -2.56
C VAL A 28 -1.80 10.29 -3.70
N ILE A 29 -0.80 11.12 -3.41
CA ILE A 29 0.29 11.43 -4.34
C ILE A 29 1.59 11.05 -3.66
N LEU A 30 2.26 10.03 -4.18
CA LEU A 30 3.56 9.61 -3.69
C LEU A 30 4.65 10.59 -4.15
N ALA A 31 5.72 10.70 -3.37
CA ALA A 31 6.88 11.49 -3.76
C ALA A 31 7.46 10.99 -5.10
N PRO A 32 7.87 11.89 -6.01
CA PRO A 32 8.50 11.47 -7.26
C PRO A 32 9.84 10.79 -6.98
N LEU A 33 10.17 9.76 -7.78
CA LEU A 33 11.46 9.10 -7.75
C LEU A 33 12.21 9.36 -9.06
N LEU A 34 13.50 9.69 -8.95
CA LEU A 34 14.37 9.85 -10.10
C LEU A 34 14.39 8.55 -10.92
N GLY A 35 14.08 8.65 -12.21
CA GLY A 35 14.03 7.49 -13.11
C GLY A 35 12.70 6.71 -13.13
N HIS A 36 11.69 7.11 -12.35
CA HIS A 36 10.38 6.46 -12.34
C HIS A 36 9.25 7.46 -12.62
N GLU A 37 8.78 7.53 -13.86
CA GLU A 37 7.72 8.46 -14.29
C GLU A 37 6.34 8.16 -13.65
N ASP A 38 6.11 6.92 -13.25
CA ASP A 38 4.87 6.41 -12.67
C ASP A 38 4.90 6.29 -11.14
N ALA A 39 6.00 6.71 -10.49
CA ALA A 39 6.22 6.56 -9.04
C ALA A 39 5.32 7.44 -8.17
N THR A 40 4.55 8.37 -8.75
CA THR A 40 3.68 9.31 -8.03
C THR A 40 2.24 8.82 -7.87
N TYR A 41 1.88 7.71 -8.51
CA TYR A 41 0.52 7.18 -8.51
C TYR A 41 0.41 5.88 -7.72
N ILE A 42 -0.59 5.85 -6.84
CA ILE A 42 -1.12 4.67 -6.17
C ILE A 42 -2.65 4.81 -6.14
N ASN A 43 -3.38 3.70 -6.28
CA ASN A 43 -4.85 3.72 -6.20
C ASN A 43 -5.31 3.81 -4.73
N ALA A 44 -5.16 4.99 -4.16
CA ALA A 44 -5.57 5.31 -2.81
C ALA A 44 -6.16 6.72 -2.73
N SER A 45 -7.09 6.94 -1.81
CA SER A 45 -7.79 8.20 -1.60
C SER A 45 -7.70 8.64 -0.13
N LEU A 46 -7.33 9.90 0.09
CA LEU A 46 -7.44 10.55 1.39
C LEU A 46 -8.91 10.89 1.66
N VAL A 47 -9.40 10.47 2.82
CA VAL A 47 -10.77 10.72 3.28
C VAL A 47 -10.71 11.28 4.69
N ARG A 48 -11.37 12.42 4.89
CA ARG A 48 -11.50 13.04 6.20
C ARG A 48 -12.66 12.39 6.96
N GLY A 49 -12.36 11.71 8.05
CA GLY A 49 -13.36 11.27 9.03
C GLY A 49 -13.68 12.36 10.04
N TYR A 50 -14.50 12.02 11.02
CA TYR A 50 -14.91 12.95 12.08
C TYR A 50 -13.73 13.28 13.03
N PHE A 51 -13.04 12.25 13.52
CA PHE A 51 -11.89 12.39 14.43
C PHE A 51 -10.54 12.15 13.74
N TYR A 52 -10.50 11.26 12.76
CA TYR A 52 -9.28 10.82 12.10
C TYR A 52 -9.37 11.01 10.58
N SER A 53 -8.22 11.16 9.93
CA SER A 53 -8.13 11.03 8.49
C SER A 53 -7.75 9.60 8.14
N TYR A 54 -8.33 9.09 7.06
CA TYR A 54 -8.12 7.74 6.56
C TYR A 54 -7.50 7.80 5.17
N ILE A 55 -6.72 6.77 4.86
CA ILE A 55 -6.36 6.45 3.49
C ILE A 55 -7.16 5.20 3.14
N LEU A 56 -8.04 5.32 2.15
CA LEU A 56 -8.75 4.18 1.57
C LEU A 56 -7.98 3.73 0.34
N THR A 57 -7.58 2.47 0.27
CA THR A 57 -6.78 1.91 -0.84
C THR A 57 -7.32 0.54 -1.23
N GLN A 58 -7.07 0.14 -2.48
CA GLN A 58 -7.22 -1.26 -2.88
C GLN A 58 -6.19 -2.15 -2.16
N ASP A 59 -6.42 -3.46 -2.17
CA ASP A 59 -5.36 -4.43 -1.84
C ASP A 59 -4.21 -4.30 -2.83
N PRO A 60 -2.95 -4.17 -2.34
CA PRO A 60 -1.78 -4.08 -3.20
C PRO A 60 -1.72 -5.23 -4.20
N LEU A 61 -1.49 -4.88 -5.45
CA LEU A 61 -1.10 -5.81 -6.50
C LEU A 61 0.39 -6.14 -6.35
N SER A 62 0.85 -7.24 -6.95
CA SER A 62 2.25 -7.68 -6.91
C SER A 62 3.25 -6.59 -7.32
N ASN A 63 2.88 -5.76 -8.30
CA ASN A 63 3.64 -4.60 -8.81
C ASN A 63 3.45 -3.29 -8.03
N THR A 64 2.59 -3.25 -7.00
CA THR A 64 2.30 -2.03 -6.20
C THR A 64 2.61 -2.17 -4.71
N ARG A 65 3.14 -3.32 -4.27
CA ARG A 65 3.52 -3.55 -2.86
C ARG A 65 4.55 -2.53 -2.35
N TRP A 66 5.50 -2.16 -3.19
CA TRP A 66 6.47 -1.12 -2.86
C TRP A 66 5.82 0.26 -2.72
N ASP A 67 4.98 0.65 -3.68
CA ASP A 67 4.22 1.91 -3.63
C ASP A 67 3.33 1.98 -2.37
N PHE A 68 2.74 0.87 -1.95
CA PHE A 68 1.96 0.77 -0.71
C PHE A 68 2.81 1.07 0.54
N TRP A 69 3.98 0.44 0.69
CA TRP A 69 4.83 0.72 1.85
C TRP A 69 5.46 2.11 1.83
N ARG A 70 5.73 2.65 0.64
CA ARG A 70 6.10 4.06 0.48
C ARG A 70 4.99 4.97 0.98
N MET A 71 3.74 4.72 0.59
CA MET A 71 2.57 5.47 1.11
C MET A 71 2.49 5.42 2.63
N VAL A 72 2.65 4.24 3.23
CA VAL A 72 2.61 4.04 4.69
C VAL A 72 3.67 4.90 5.38
N LEU A 73 4.91 4.89 4.87
CA LEU A 73 6.02 5.68 5.42
C LEU A 73 5.84 7.18 5.19
N GLU A 74 5.51 7.62 3.97
CA GLU A 74 5.36 9.02 3.60
C GLU A 74 4.23 9.72 4.37
N HIS A 75 3.17 8.98 4.72
CA HIS A 75 2.03 9.48 5.50
C HIS A 75 2.10 9.19 7.00
N GLY A 76 3.17 8.54 7.49
CA GLY A 76 3.30 8.20 8.91
C GLY A 76 2.18 7.30 9.44
N VAL A 77 1.71 6.36 8.62
CA VAL A 77 0.61 5.44 8.98
C VAL A 77 1.08 4.48 10.08
N ALA A 78 0.43 4.53 11.23
CA ALA A 78 0.73 3.68 12.38
C ALA A 78 -0.12 2.40 12.45
N SER A 79 -1.22 2.33 11.71
CA SER A 79 -2.15 1.21 11.74
C SER A 79 -2.75 0.96 10.37
N ILE A 80 -2.75 -0.30 9.96
CA ILE A 80 -3.31 -0.78 8.69
C ILE A 80 -4.44 -1.74 9.06
N VAL A 81 -5.62 -1.52 8.46
CA VAL A 81 -6.77 -2.41 8.61
C VAL A 81 -7.04 -3.03 7.25
N MET A 82 -6.75 -4.32 7.14
CA MET A 82 -7.11 -5.13 5.98
C MET A 82 -8.50 -5.72 6.23
N LEU A 83 -9.42 -5.49 5.30
CA LEU A 83 -10.81 -5.97 5.39
C LEU A 83 -11.06 -7.24 4.56
N THR A 84 -10.13 -7.57 3.67
CA THR A 84 -10.14 -8.79 2.88
C THR A 84 -9.51 -9.94 3.66
N GLY A 85 -9.98 -11.15 3.39
CA GLY A 85 -9.35 -12.37 3.90
C GLY A 85 -8.03 -12.62 3.18
N GLU A 86 -7.06 -13.18 3.89
CA GLU A 86 -5.74 -13.51 3.35
C GLU A 86 -5.83 -14.57 2.25
N GLU A 87 -6.85 -15.43 2.31
CA GLU A 87 -7.16 -16.44 1.31
C GLU A 87 -7.55 -15.88 -0.06
N PHE A 88 -7.86 -14.58 -0.13
CA PHE A 88 -8.19 -13.89 -1.39
C PHE A 88 -7.00 -13.16 -2.01
N LEU A 89 -5.83 -13.17 -1.35
CA LEU A 89 -4.60 -12.63 -1.92
C LEU A 89 -3.78 -13.75 -2.54
N ASP A 90 -3.25 -13.49 -3.73
CA ASP A 90 -2.23 -14.34 -4.32
C ASP A 90 -0.92 -14.22 -3.53
N GLN A 91 -0.08 -15.27 -3.58
CA GLN A 91 1.17 -15.31 -2.82
C GLN A 91 2.14 -14.16 -3.19
N ASP A 92 2.13 -13.74 -4.45
CA ASP A 92 2.94 -12.62 -4.94
C ASP A 92 2.31 -11.25 -4.65
N GLU A 93 1.04 -11.21 -4.24
CA GLU A 93 0.35 -10.01 -3.76
C GLU A 93 0.49 -9.80 -2.25
N MET A 94 0.89 -10.83 -1.50
CA MET A 94 1.25 -10.69 -0.09
C MET A 94 2.30 -9.59 0.07
N TYR A 95 1.92 -8.53 0.78
CA TYR A 95 2.74 -7.35 0.98
C TYR A 95 3.42 -7.34 2.36
N TRP A 96 3.39 -8.43 3.10
CA TRP A 96 4.09 -8.56 4.38
C TRP A 96 4.77 -9.92 4.50
N PRO A 97 5.84 -10.04 5.32
CA PRO A 97 6.43 -11.33 5.68
C PRO A 97 5.46 -12.23 6.45
N SER A 98 5.29 -13.47 6.00
CA SER A 98 4.40 -14.46 6.63
C SER A 98 5.05 -15.21 7.80
N GLU A 99 6.39 -15.20 7.90
CA GLU A 99 7.11 -15.91 8.95
C GLU A 99 7.60 -14.95 10.04
N LEU A 100 7.47 -15.35 11.31
CA LEU A 100 7.93 -14.55 12.44
C LEU A 100 9.44 -14.25 12.35
N ASN A 101 9.82 -13.00 12.62
CA ASN A 101 11.17 -12.45 12.49
C ASN A 101 11.75 -12.39 11.07
N SER A 102 11.03 -12.90 10.07
CA SER A 102 11.42 -12.77 8.67
C SER A 102 11.14 -11.35 8.16
N SER A 103 11.85 -10.97 7.10
CA SER A 103 11.72 -9.67 6.48
C SER A 103 11.64 -9.77 4.97
N ILE A 104 10.83 -8.90 4.37
CA ILE A 104 10.79 -8.70 2.91
C ILE A 104 11.28 -7.29 2.61
N CYS A 105 12.10 -7.17 1.58
CA CYS A 105 12.56 -5.89 1.05
C CYS A 105 11.80 -5.54 -0.23
N PHE A 106 11.23 -4.34 -0.28
CA PHE A 106 10.46 -3.82 -1.41
C PHE A 106 11.19 -2.65 -2.04
N GLY A 107 11.38 -2.72 -3.36
CA GLY A 107 12.08 -1.71 -4.16
C GLY A 107 13.58 -1.63 -3.89
N ASP A 108 14.26 -0.79 -4.66
CA ASP A 108 15.73 -0.65 -4.62
C ASP A 108 16.19 0.67 -4.01
N LYS A 109 15.62 1.80 -4.45
CA LYS A 109 16.01 3.15 -4.00
C LYS A 109 14.79 4.11 -4.03
N PRO A 110 14.15 4.42 -2.89
CA PRO A 110 14.42 3.88 -1.55
C PRO A 110 13.94 2.44 -1.40
N ALA A 111 14.74 1.60 -0.75
CA ALA A 111 14.34 0.26 -0.37
C ALA A 111 13.57 0.31 0.96
N VAL A 112 12.42 -0.39 1.02
CA VAL A 112 11.61 -0.50 2.23
C VAL A 112 11.65 -1.93 2.73
N THR A 113 12.23 -2.15 3.92
CA THR A 113 12.25 -3.46 4.57
C THR A 113 11.16 -3.55 5.61
N VAL A 114 10.32 -4.57 5.51
CA VAL A 114 9.24 -4.86 6.45
C VAL A 114 9.55 -6.17 7.14
N GLN A 115 9.59 -6.16 8.47
CA GLN A 115 9.86 -7.33 9.29
C GLN A 115 8.66 -7.63 10.21
N LEU A 116 8.22 -8.88 10.24
CA LEU A 116 7.18 -9.33 11.18
C LEU A 116 7.80 -9.56 12.56
N LEU A 117 7.35 -8.80 13.56
CA LEU A 117 7.83 -8.92 14.93
C LEU A 117 6.93 -9.78 15.81
N CYS A 118 5.63 -9.81 15.53
CA CYS A 118 4.64 -10.49 16.35
C CYS A 118 3.37 -10.72 15.52
N GLU A 119 2.74 -11.86 15.73
CA GLU A 119 1.46 -12.24 15.17
C GLU A 119 0.60 -12.86 16.27
N GLU A 120 -0.63 -12.35 16.42
CA GLU A 120 -1.62 -12.83 17.36
C GLU A 120 -2.90 -13.13 16.59
N GLN A 121 -3.32 -14.40 16.59
CA GLN A 121 -4.54 -14.83 15.92
C GLN A 121 -5.70 -14.90 16.91
N SER A 122 -6.81 -14.25 16.57
CA SER A 122 -8.07 -14.30 17.32
C SER A 122 -9.17 -14.95 16.48
N ALA A 123 -10.35 -15.17 17.06
CA ALA A 123 -11.48 -15.81 16.36
C ALA A 123 -12.01 -15.01 15.15
N HIS A 124 -11.76 -13.70 15.10
CA HIS A 124 -12.34 -12.79 14.11
C HIS A 124 -11.33 -11.94 13.34
N TYR A 125 -10.07 -11.90 13.79
CA TYR A 125 -9.02 -11.11 13.15
C TYR A 125 -7.64 -11.63 13.53
N SER A 126 -6.65 -11.28 12.71
CA SER A 126 -5.23 -11.47 13.00
C SER A 126 -4.59 -10.11 13.24
N GLN A 127 -3.82 -9.97 14.31
CA GLN A 127 -3.06 -8.77 14.61
C GLN A 127 -1.58 -9.02 14.36
N ARG A 128 -0.93 -8.13 13.62
CA ARG A 128 0.50 -8.21 13.32
C ARG A 128 1.21 -6.93 13.70
N LYS A 129 2.42 -7.04 14.26
CA LYS A 129 3.31 -5.90 14.52
C LYS A 129 4.49 -5.97 13.57
N PHE A 130 4.73 -4.87 12.86
CA PHE A 130 5.80 -4.78 11.89
C PHE A 130 6.85 -3.75 12.31
N LYS A 131 8.12 -4.07 12.03
CA LYS A 131 9.18 -3.07 11.98
C LYS A 131 9.40 -2.68 10.52
N ILE A 132 9.32 -1.39 10.23
CA ILE A 132 9.54 -0.86 8.89
C ILE A 132 10.84 -0.05 8.92
N THR A 133 11.76 -0.37 8.01
CA THR A 133 13.04 0.35 7.86
C THR A 133 13.14 0.89 6.44
N ASN A 134 13.50 2.17 6.32
CA ASN A 134 13.74 2.82 5.04
C ASN A 134 15.25 2.96 4.81
N THR A 135 15.74 2.41 3.72
CA THR A 135 17.14 2.52 3.32
C THR A 135 17.19 3.43 2.09
N LYS A 136 17.78 4.62 2.28
CA LYS A 136 17.98 5.62 1.23
C LYS A 136 19.20 5.29 0.36
#